data_AF-A0AA39FU28-F1
#
_entry.id   AF-A0AA39FU28-F1
#
_cell.length_a   1.000
_cell.length_b   1.000
_cell.length_c   1.000
_cell.angle_alpha   90.00
_cell.angle_beta   90.00
_cell.angle_gamma   90.00
#
_symmetry.space_group_name_H-M   'P 1'
#
loop_
_entity.id
_entity.type
_entity.pdbx_description
1 polymer ?
#
loop_
_entity_poly.entity_id
_entity_poly.type
_entity_poly.pdbx_seq_one_letter_code
_entity_poly.pdbx_strand_id
1 'polypeptide(L)'
;MVDASTKKSLSGIPLLQTKAGPRDKELWVQRLKEEYTALIKYVQNNKSADNDWFRLESNKEGTKWFGKCWFIHNLLKYEFDVEFDIPVTYPVTAPELALPELDGKTAKMYRGGKICLSDHFKPLWARNVPKFGIAHAMALGVQ
;
A
#
# COMPACT_ATOMS: atom_id res chain seq x y z
N MET A 1 6.22 -11.68 -14.46
CA MET A 1 7.23 -10.62 -14.61
C MET A 1 6.49 -9.30 -14.46
N VAL A 2 6.94 -8.37 -13.60
CA VAL A 2 6.26 -7.07 -13.41
C VAL A 2 6.35 -6.26 -14.71
N ASP A 3 5.23 -5.74 -15.19
CA ASP A 3 5.16 -5.00 -16.45
C ASP A 3 5.89 -3.64 -16.37
N ALA A 4 6.15 -3.05 -17.53
CA ALA A 4 6.97 -1.85 -17.64
C ALA A 4 6.33 -0.61 -16.99
N SER A 5 4.99 -0.53 -17.00
CA SER A 5 4.27 0.61 -16.42
C SER A 5 4.35 0.58 -14.89
N THR A 6 4.14 -0.60 -14.31
CA THR A 6 4.27 -0.82 -12.87
C THR A 6 5.71 -0.59 -12.40
N LYS A 7 6.71 -1.05 -13.15
CA LYS A 7 8.13 -0.75 -12.84
C LYS A 7 8.44 0.75 -12.83
N LYS A 8 7.88 1.50 -13.78
CA LYS A 8 8.08 2.96 -13.86
C LYS A 8 7.43 3.66 -12.66
N SER A 9 6.19 3.28 -12.30
CA SER A 9 5.50 3.79 -11.12
C SER A 9 6.32 3.57 -9.84
N LEU A 10 6.82 2.35 -9.64
CA LEU A 10 7.64 1.99 -8.49
C LEU A 10 8.97 2.73 -8.41
N SER A 11 9.60 3.01 -9.55
CA SER A 11 10.89 3.72 -9.57
C SER A 11 10.84 5.14 -9.01
N GLY A 12 9.65 5.76 -9.01
CA GLY A 12 9.43 7.09 -8.45
C GLY A 12 9.14 7.11 -6.95
N ILE A 13 8.98 5.94 -6.31
CA ILE A 13 8.68 5.82 -4.87
C ILE A 13 9.99 5.77 -4.08
N PRO A 14 10.20 6.66 -3.10
CA PRO A 14 11.35 6.59 -2.20
C PRO A 14 11.45 5.23 -1.50
N LEU A 15 12.64 4.64 -1.51
CA LEU A 15 12.93 3.38 -0.81
C LEU A 15 13.20 3.63 0.67
N LEU A 16 12.66 2.76 1.51
CA LEU A 16 12.80 2.83 2.96
C LEU A 16 14.08 2.14 3.42
N GLN A 17 14.60 2.52 4.58
CA GLN A 17 15.87 2.00 5.11
C GLN A 17 15.68 1.36 6.48
N THR A 18 14.79 1.92 7.29
CA THR A 18 14.60 1.47 8.67
C THR A 18 13.84 0.13 8.69
N LYS A 19 14.49 -0.93 9.19
CA LYS A 19 13.85 -2.23 9.42
C LYS A 19 13.26 -2.26 10.83
N ALA A 20 12.09 -1.66 11.01
CA ALA A 20 11.40 -1.57 12.29
C ALA A 20 9.90 -1.75 12.13
N GLY A 21 9.27 -2.47 13.05
CA GLY A 21 7.84 -2.66 13.15
C GLY A 21 7.22 -1.92 14.34
N PRO A 22 5.89 -2.05 14.54
CA PRO A 22 5.15 -1.31 15.57
C PRO A 22 5.66 -1.46 17.01
N ARG A 23 6.44 -2.50 17.32
CA ARG A 23 6.98 -2.77 18.66
C ARG A 23 8.33 -2.13 18.93
N ASP A 24 8.99 -1.57 17.91
CA ASP A 24 10.36 -1.07 18.00
C ASP A 24 10.45 0.40 18.47
N LYS A 25 9.39 0.93 19.07
CA LYS A 25 9.30 2.25 19.72
C LYS A 25 9.85 3.40 18.85
N GLU A 26 11.00 3.96 19.18
CA GLU A 26 11.59 5.11 18.46
C GLU A 26 11.95 4.77 17.01
N LEU A 27 12.40 3.54 16.75
CA LEU A 27 12.70 3.07 15.40
C LEU A 27 11.41 2.96 14.56
N TRP A 28 10.27 2.67 15.20
CA TRP A 28 8.97 2.70 14.52
C TRP A 28 8.59 4.11 14.08
N VAL A 29 8.84 5.12 14.94
CA VAL A 29 8.60 6.53 14.58
C VAL A 29 9.50 6.95 13.41
N GLN A 30 10.75 6.50 13.39
CA GLN A 30 11.65 6.75 12.25
C GLN A 30 11.12 6.10 10.98
N ARG A 31 10.70 4.83 11.05
CA ARG A 31 10.08 4.11 9.94
C ARG A 31 8.82 4.82 9.44
N LEU A 32 7.94 5.27 10.33
CA LEU A 32 6.72 5.99 9.95
C LEU A 32 7.01 7.29 9.20
N LYS A 33 8.05 8.04 9.58
CA LYS A 33 8.48 9.24 8.82
C LYS A 33 8.89 8.89 7.38
N GLU A 34 9.58 7.76 7.20
CA GLU A 34 9.92 7.23 5.87
C GLU A 34 8.66 6.83 5.09
N GLU A 35 7.70 6.14 5.72
CA GLU A 35 6.43 5.74 5.10
C GLU A 35 5.61 6.95 4.63
N TYR A 36 5.46 7.97 5.47
CA TYR A 36 4.75 9.20 5.10
C TYR A 36 5.44 9.91 3.95
N THR A 37 6.77 10.01 3.98
CA THR A 37 7.54 10.64 2.91
C THR A 37 7.36 9.89 1.58
N ALA A 38 7.40 8.56 1.62
CA ALA A 38 7.18 7.72 0.45
C ALA A 38 5.75 7.86 -0.11
N LEU A 39 4.73 7.86 0.76
CA LEU A 39 3.33 8.05 0.37
C LEU A 39 3.08 9.43 -0.23
N ILE A 40 3.55 10.50 0.42
CA ILE A 40 3.40 11.87 -0.07
C ILE A 40 4.05 12.00 -1.45
N LYS A 41 5.28 11.47 -1.61
CA LYS A 41 5.98 11.54 -2.89
C LYS A 41 5.24 10.75 -3.98
N TYR A 42 4.71 9.58 -3.65
CA TYR A 42 3.94 8.78 -4.59
C TYR A 42 2.65 9.49 -5.04
N VAL A 43 1.89 10.06 -4.10
CA VAL A 43 0.69 10.87 -4.41
C VAL A 43 1.05 12.11 -5.24
N GLN A 44 2.16 12.80 -4.94
CA GLN A 44 2.63 13.92 -5.75
C GLN A 44 2.94 13.49 -7.19
N ASN A 45 3.67 12.39 -7.37
CA ASN A 45 3.98 11.87 -8.70
C ASN A 45 2.71 11.48 -9.47
N ASN A 46 1.74 10.85 -8.78
CA ASN A 46 0.45 10.49 -9.35
C ASN A 46 -0.34 11.72 -9.83
N LYS A 47 -0.38 12.78 -9.01
CA LYS A 47 -1.01 14.06 -9.38
C LYS A 47 -0.32 14.73 -10.55
N SER A 48 1.02 14.75 -10.59
CA SER A 48 1.77 15.29 -11.72
C SER A 48 1.56 14.51 -13.02
N ALA A 49 1.17 13.24 -12.92
CA ALA A 49 0.83 12.39 -14.05
C ALA A 49 -0.67 12.35 -14.36
N ASP A 50 -1.49 13.20 -13.72
CA ASP A 50 -2.96 13.22 -13.82
C ASP A 50 -3.62 11.86 -13.54
N ASN A 51 -3.05 11.12 -12.58
CA ASN A 51 -3.48 9.78 -12.19
C ASN A 51 -3.58 9.67 -10.66
N ASP A 52 -4.16 10.69 -10.01
CA ASP A 52 -4.46 10.63 -8.57
C ASP A 52 -5.55 9.59 -8.33
N TRP A 53 -5.29 8.59 -7.48
CA TRP A 53 -6.17 7.41 -7.34
C TRP A 53 -6.43 6.97 -5.89
N PHE A 54 -5.80 7.59 -4.89
CA PHE A 54 -6.06 7.23 -3.49
C PHE A 54 -5.69 8.32 -2.49
N ARG A 55 -6.27 8.20 -1.29
CA ARG A 55 -5.85 8.90 -0.06
C ARG A 55 -5.84 7.92 1.10
N LEU A 56 -4.82 8.03 1.94
CA LEU A 56 -4.65 7.21 3.12
C LEU A 56 -4.26 8.09 4.30
N GLU A 57 -4.82 7.75 5.45
CA GLU A 57 -4.53 8.32 6.75
C GLU A 57 -4.26 7.19 7.74
N SER A 58 -3.70 7.51 8.89
CA SER A 58 -3.44 6.54 9.94
C SER A 58 -3.86 7.08 11.31
N ASN A 59 -4.01 6.18 12.28
CA ASN A 59 -4.13 6.57 13.68
C ASN A 59 -2.82 7.22 14.18
N LYS A 60 -2.85 7.81 15.38
CA LYS A 60 -1.68 8.49 15.96
C LYS A 60 -0.45 7.59 16.07
N GLU A 61 -0.67 6.29 16.26
CA GLU A 61 0.37 5.29 16.41
C GLU A 61 0.89 4.73 15.05
N GLY A 62 0.23 5.07 13.95
CA GLY A 62 0.56 4.59 12.59
C GLY A 62 0.35 3.09 12.38
N THR A 63 -0.38 2.42 13.26
CA THR A 63 -0.61 0.97 13.22
C THR A 63 -1.89 0.57 12.50
N LYS A 64 -2.83 1.51 12.35
CA LYS A 64 -4.09 1.31 11.63
C LYS A 64 -4.18 2.36 10.54
N TRP A 65 -4.43 1.92 9.32
CA TRP A 65 -4.53 2.77 8.15
C TRP A 65 -5.90 2.62 7.52
N PHE A 66 -6.45 3.75 7.09
CA PHE A 66 -7.76 3.82 6.49
C PHE A 66 -7.80 4.97 5.50
N GLY A 67 -8.69 4.89 4.53
CA GLY A 67 -8.86 5.91 3.53
C GLY A 67 -9.71 5.43 2.37
N LYS A 68 -9.46 5.99 1.20
CA LYS A 68 -10.25 5.70 0.00
C LYS A 68 -9.34 5.57 -1.20
N CYS A 69 -9.64 4.63 -2.09
CA CYS A 69 -9.10 4.58 -3.43
C CYS A 69 -10.23 4.74 -4.46
N TRP A 70 -9.89 5.20 -5.65
CA TRP A 70 -10.85 5.31 -6.73
C TRP A 70 -10.25 4.88 -8.06
N PHE A 71 -11.11 4.43 -8.95
CA PHE A 71 -10.78 3.96 -10.28
C PHE A 71 -11.72 4.60 -11.30
N ILE A 72 -11.18 5.09 -12.40
CA ILE A 72 -11.96 5.69 -13.48
C ILE A 72 -12.09 4.68 -14.62
N HIS A 73 -13.31 4.29 -14.95
CA HIS A 73 -13.59 3.41 -16.07
C HIS A 73 -14.80 3.92 -16.85
N ASN A 74 -14.65 4.08 -18.17
CA ASN A 74 -15.69 4.63 -19.06
C ASN A 74 -16.26 5.96 -18.55
N LEU A 75 -15.39 6.89 -18.12
CA LEU A 75 -15.73 8.20 -17.55
C LEU A 75 -16.57 8.15 -16.25
N LEU A 76 -16.71 6.97 -15.65
CA LEU A 76 -17.33 6.80 -14.33
C LEU A 76 -16.24 6.61 -13.28
N LYS A 77 -16.34 7.38 -12.19
CA LYS A 77 -15.49 7.25 -11.02
C LYS A 77 -16.12 6.27 -10.04
N TYR A 78 -15.41 5.19 -9.76
CA TYR A 78 -15.73 4.21 -8.73
C TYR A 78 -14.85 4.50 -7.52
N GLU A 79 -15.42 4.61 -6.34
CA GLU A 79 -14.70 4.93 -5.11
C GLU A 79 -14.96 3.81 -4.09
N PHE A 80 -13.91 3.42 -3.38
CA PHE A 80 -13.94 2.31 -2.42
C PHE A 80 -13.17 2.69 -1.16
N ASP A 81 -13.71 2.32 -0.01
CA ASP A 81 -13.01 2.38 1.27
C ASP A 81 -11.88 1.34 1.32
N VAL A 82 -10.71 1.80 1.77
CA VAL A 82 -9.50 0.98 1.98
C VAL A 82 -9.16 1.01 3.46
N GLU A 83 -8.92 -0.16 4.03
CA GLU A 83 -8.42 -0.27 5.41
C GLU A 83 -7.43 -1.42 5.57
N PHE A 84 -6.47 -1.27 6.50
CA PHE A 84 -5.55 -2.33 6.90
C PHE A 84 -4.85 -2.00 8.21
N ASP A 85 -4.49 -3.06 8.93
CA ASP A 85 -3.63 -2.97 10.11
C ASP A 85 -2.18 -3.33 9.73
N ILE A 86 -1.22 -2.67 10.38
CA ILE A 86 0.20 -3.00 10.27
C ILE A 86 0.48 -4.26 11.11
N PRO A 87 0.96 -5.37 10.50
CA PRO A 87 1.29 -6.56 11.26
C PRO A 87 2.46 -6.31 12.20
N VAL A 88 2.50 -7.03 13.32
CA VAL A 88 3.60 -6.92 14.31
C VAL A 88 4.97 -7.21 13.67
N THR A 89 5.01 -8.06 12.66
CA THR A 89 6.21 -8.46 11.92
C THR A 89 6.54 -7.54 10.74
N TYR A 90 5.84 -6.42 10.57
CA TYR A 90 6.18 -5.41 9.57
C TYR A 90 7.61 -4.85 9.80
N PRO A 91 8.40 -4.55 8.76
CA PRO A 91 8.12 -4.64 7.32
C PRO A 91 8.42 -6.01 6.71
N VAL A 92 8.76 -7.03 7.50
CA VAL A 92 9.03 -8.39 6.99
C VAL A 92 7.78 -9.00 6.36
N THR A 93 6.64 -8.82 7.02
CA THR A 93 5.33 -9.19 6.50
C THR A 93 4.63 -7.96 5.92
N ALA A 94 4.15 -8.05 4.69
CA ALA A 94 3.34 -7.00 4.08
C ALA A 94 1.98 -6.86 4.80
N PRO A 95 1.39 -5.66 4.84
CA PRO A 95 0.03 -5.47 5.34
C PRO A 95 -0.98 -6.14 4.41
N GLU A 96 -2.09 -6.60 4.98
CA GLU A 96 -3.21 -7.18 4.23
C GLU A 96 -4.22 -6.07 3.94
N LEU A 97 -4.20 -5.56 2.71
CA LEU A 97 -5.11 -4.51 2.25
C LEU A 97 -6.54 -5.07 2.14
N ALA A 98 -7.51 -4.35 2.70
CA ALA A 98 -8.92 -4.70 2.62
C ALA A 98 -9.73 -3.61 1.90
N LEU A 99 -10.68 -4.06 1.08
CA LEU A 99 -11.71 -3.29 0.40
C LEU A 99 -13.07 -3.88 0.82
N PRO A 100 -13.62 -3.50 1.99
CA PRO A 100 -14.81 -4.13 2.58
C PRO A 100 -16.02 -4.12 1.64
N GLU A 101 -16.17 -3.07 0.84
CA GLU A 101 -17.28 -2.88 -0.09
C GLU A 101 -17.33 -3.92 -1.23
N LEU A 102 -16.21 -4.60 -1.48
CA LEU A 102 -16.06 -5.60 -2.53
C LEU A 102 -16.13 -7.04 -1.98
N ASP A 103 -16.28 -7.21 -0.66
CA ASP A 103 -16.43 -8.54 -0.05
C ASP A 103 -17.64 -9.28 -0.63
N GLY A 104 -17.44 -10.53 -1.01
CA GLY A 104 -18.45 -11.38 -1.67
C GLY A 104 -18.81 -10.99 -3.11
N LYS A 105 -18.31 -9.86 -3.65
CA LYS A 105 -18.59 -9.44 -5.04
C LYS A 105 -17.58 -9.97 -6.05
N THR A 106 -16.46 -10.55 -5.60
CA THR A 106 -15.41 -11.12 -6.45
C THR A 106 -14.78 -12.36 -5.82
N ALA A 107 -14.39 -13.32 -6.66
CA ALA A 107 -13.63 -14.50 -6.24
C ALA A 107 -12.16 -14.20 -5.88
N LYS A 108 -11.68 -12.98 -6.19
CA LYS A 108 -10.31 -12.52 -5.89
C LYS A 108 -10.20 -11.80 -4.55
N MET A 109 -11.04 -12.16 -3.59
CA MET A 109 -10.98 -11.66 -2.22
C MET A 109 -11.05 -12.79 -1.22
N TYR A 110 -10.29 -12.64 -0.15
CA TYR A 110 -10.44 -13.45 1.05
C TYR A 110 -11.56 -12.87 1.92
N ARG A 111 -12.04 -13.68 2.87
CA ARG A 111 -13.10 -13.31 3.81
C ARG A 111 -12.78 -11.99 4.51
N GLY A 112 -13.76 -11.08 4.57
CA GLY A 112 -13.61 -9.77 5.19
C GLY A 112 -13.01 -8.72 4.25
N GLY A 113 -13.19 -8.87 2.93
CA GLY A 113 -12.78 -7.87 1.93
C GLY A 113 -11.27 -7.77 1.69
N LYS A 114 -10.47 -8.68 2.25
CA LYS A 114 -9.01 -8.69 2.05
C LYS A 114 -8.68 -9.07 0.61
N ILE A 115 -7.86 -8.26 -0.05
CA ILE A 115 -7.49 -8.47 -1.45
C ILE A 115 -6.66 -9.75 -1.59
N CYS A 116 -7.06 -10.62 -2.51
CA CYS A 116 -6.23 -11.78 -2.86
C CYS A 116 -5.11 -11.34 -3.80
N LEU A 117 -3.99 -10.91 -3.22
CA LEU A 117 -2.77 -10.60 -3.96
C LEU A 117 -2.27 -11.82 -4.74
N SER A 118 -1.58 -11.57 -5.86
CA SER A 118 -1.01 -12.65 -6.67
C SER A 118 0.08 -13.43 -5.91
N ASP A 119 0.29 -14.69 -6.27
CA ASP A 119 1.35 -15.53 -5.68
C ASP A 119 2.75 -14.94 -5.84
N HIS A 120 2.95 -14.08 -6.84
CA HIS A 120 4.19 -13.38 -7.10
C HIS A 120 4.48 -12.23 -6.12
N PHE A 121 3.47 -11.73 -5.41
CA PHE A 121 3.62 -10.60 -4.50
C PHE A 121 4.48 -10.96 -3.29
N LYS A 122 4.22 -12.10 -2.63
CA LYS A 122 4.95 -12.50 -1.41
C LYS A 122 6.47 -12.67 -1.66
N PRO A 123 6.92 -13.38 -2.72
CA PRO A 123 8.34 -13.47 -3.04
C PRO A 123 8.96 -12.12 -3.41
N LEU A 124 8.22 -11.26 -4.13
CA LEU A 124 8.69 -9.92 -4.50
C LEU A 124 8.90 -9.04 -3.27
N TRP A 125 7.93 -9.04 -2.35
CA TRP A 125 8.02 -8.32 -1.08
C TRP A 125 9.21 -8.81 -0.27
N ALA A 126 9.33 -10.12 -0.04
CA ALA A 126 10.38 -10.73 0.77
C ALA A 126 11.80 -10.36 0.29
N ARG A 127 12.03 -10.29 -1.03
CA ARG A 127 13.32 -9.90 -1.61
C ARG A 127 13.67 -8.42 -1.43
N ASN A 128 12.67 -7.57 -1.18
CA ASN A 128 12.85 -6.13 -1.07
C ASN A 128 12.67 -5.60 0.35
N VAL A 129 12.53 -6.46 1.37
CA VAL A 129 12.56 -6.03 2.77
C VAL A 129 13.96 -5.48 3.11
N PRO A 130 14.09 -4.31 3.78
CA PRO A 130 13.06 -3.42 4.32
C PRO A 130 12.68 -2.25 3.40
N LYS A 131 13.14 -2.25 2.15
CA LYS A 131 13.03 -1.14 1.19
C LYS A 131 11.59 -0.84 0.78
N PHE A 132 10.75 -1.86 0.73
CA PHE A 132 9.32 -1.69 0.44
C PHE A 132 8.55 -1.24 1.68
N GLY A 133 7.49 -0.46 1.41
CA GLY A 133 6.62 0.14 2.40
C GLY A 133 5.17 0.20 1.93
N ILE A 134 4.34 1.02 2.57
CA ILE A 134 2.90 1.12 2.32
C ILE A 134 2.64 1.62 0.90
N ALA A 135 3.37 2.64 0.44
CA ALA A 135 3.25 3.14 -0.93
C ALA A 135 3.50 2.04 -1.98
N HIS A 136 4.46 1.15 -1.71
CA HIS A 136 4.76 0.01 -2.58
C HIS A 136 3.66 -1.06 -2.52
N ALA A 137 3.09 -1.32 -1.34
CA ALA A 137 1.96 -2.23 -1.19
C ALA A 137 0.73 -1.74 -1.96
N MET A 138 0.43 -0.45 -1.92
CA MET A 138 -0.66 0.17 -2.69
C MET A 138 -0.40 0.04 -4.20
N ALA A 139 0.79 0.42 -4.67
CA ALA A 139 1.15 0.40 -6.08
C ALA A 139 1.22 -1.01 -6.70
N LEU A 140 1.56 -2.03 -5.91
CA LEU A 140 1.68 -3.43 -6.37
C LEU A 140 0.42 -4.26 -6.13
N GLY A 141 -0.43 -3.84 -5.18
CA GLY A 141 -1.54 -4.64 -4.70
C GLY A 141 -2.92 -4.16 -5.13
N VAL A 142 -3.10 -2.85 -5.38
CA VAL A 142 -4.41 -2.25 -5.66
C VAL A 142 -4.48 -1.62 -7.05
N GLN A 143 -3.41 -0.92 -7.47
CA GLN A 143 -3.32 -0.29 -8.79
C GLN A 143 -3.22 -1.33 -9.92
#